data_AF-A0A167WRE8-F1
#
_entry.id   AF-A0A167WRE8-F1
#
_cell.length_a   1.000
_cell.length_b   1.000
_cell.length_c   1.000
_cell.angle_alpha   90.00
_cell.angle_beta   90.00
_cell.angle_gamma   90.00
#
_symmetry.space_group_name_H-M   'P 1'
#
loop_
_entity.id
_entity.type
_entity.pdbx_description
1 polymer ?
#
loop_
_entity_poly.entity_id
_entity_poly.type
_entity_poly.pdbx_seq_one_letter_code
_entity_poly.pdbx_strand_id
1 'polypeptide(L)'
;MITICRAEDGHVFQVDATWRDIDRTGIGPFVQEHTHADGMSIAYLSDGTRLGDDNIAELAGASDQTIWVYDTSHLSLPLPSVLESLALPLPSESNAVSPASSPDTIRESTHPNPAHILSLLRTQSLALPPAFHALSRALLSLTSTHALLAPLAHATLTHQAQLLAALPADLTRLPQVRIHPEFLGGRKGRSLGDYVAAGKMALVGEACARAHQECAAAVGAVEDTMRELERELDSVRAAVGDLRILDEAEAAPLPAERLAELYNAHTAHALPLLRRIAALNAALLPLPPQLAALQELTANKDGAAGRWGHVERLHGMAHAYGATLLEALRRRAFAGFFWARVGTVIEVFAGVSAAERRRRHAFRSETRGTLPFATPRLDGADDVPSVDFVRTGGSAEDSGYAVERADVDGAPFLPFPSFLLPSFLPPYFPFMLTPLL
;
A
#
# COMPACT_ATOMS: atom_id res chain seq x y z
N MET A 1 -32.73 3.30 -30.47
CA MET A 1 -32.94 1.92 -30.92
C MET A 1 -31.79 1.14 -30.34
N ILE A 2 -32.10 0.22 -29.44
CA ILE A 2 -31.12 -0.52 -28.65
C ILE A 2 -31.01 -1.92 -29.26
N THR A 3 -29.79 -2.42 -29.38
CA THR A 3 -29.52 -3.76 -29.91
C THR A 3 -29.15 -4.69 -28.76
N ILE A 4 -29.86 -5.80 -28.59
CA ILE A 4 -29.55 -6.82 -27.60
C ILE A 4 -29.01 -8.04 -28.32
N CYS A 5 -27.81 -8.46 -27.96
CA CYS A 5 -27.12 -9.61 -28.55
C CYS A 5 -26.97 -10.70 -27.49
N ARG A 6 -27.52 -11.89 -27.74
CA ARG A 6 -27.31 -13.05 -26.88
C ARG A 6 -25.99 -13.72 -27.25
N ALA A 7 -25.12 -13.90 -26.26
CA ALA A 7 -23.76 -14.34 -26.46
C ALA A 7 -23.66 -15.85 -26.78
N GLU A 8 -24.59 -16.64 -26.27
CA GLU A 8 -24.59 -18.10 -26.41
C GLU A 8 -24.96 -18.59 -27.81
N ASP A 9 -25.87 -17.90 -28.51
CA ASP A 9 -26.43 -18.32 -29.80
C ASP A 9 -26.31 -17.25 -30.90
N GLY A 10 -25.82 -16.06 -30.56
CA GLY A 10 -25.61 -14.97 -31.50
C GLY A 10 -26.90 -14.31 -31.98
N HIS A 11 -28.05 -14.58 -31.36
CA HIS A 11 -29.31 -13.94 -31.72
C HIS A 11 -29.29 -12.44 -31.40
N VAL A 12 -29.78 -11.65 -32.35
CA VAL A 12 -29.85 -10.19 -32.26
C VAL A 12 -31.30 -9.75 -32.18
N PHE A 13 -31.64 -8.99 -31.14
CA PHE A 13 -32.96 -8.42 -30.91
C PHE A 13 -32.85 -6.90 -31.00
N GLN A 14 -33.60 -6.31 -31.92
CA GLN A 14 -33.69 -4.87 -32.06
C GLN A 14 -34.90 -4.36 -31.31
N VAL A 15 -34.67 -3.44 -30.35
CA VAL A 15 -35.72 -2.92 -29.48
C VAL A 15 -35.85 -1.40 -29.66
N ASP A 16 -37.07 -0.96 -29.94
CA ASP A 16 -37.45 0.44 -29.99
C ASP A 16 -37.68 1.02 -28.58
N ALA A 17 -36.64 0.95 -27.76
CA ALA A 17 -36.63 1.49 -26.40
C ALA A 17 -35.49 2.53 -26.23
N THR A 18 -35.62 3.36 -25.21
CA THR A 18 -34.55 4.24 -24.73
C THR A 18 -33.99 3.74 -23.41
N TRP A 19 -32.79 4.18 -23.04
CA TRP A 19 -32.17 3.81 -21.75
C TRP A 19 -33.06 4.19 -20.55
N ARG A 20 -33.92 5.21 -20.67
CA ARG A 20 -34.88 5.61 -19.62
C ARG A 20 -36.03 4.62 -19.46
N ASP A 21 -36.37 3.90 -20.51
CA ASP A 21 -37.40 2.87 -20.45
C ASP A 21 -36.84 1.65 -19.70
N ILE A 22 -35.56 1.32 -19.94
CA ILE A 22 -34.82 0.29 -19.19
C ILE A 22 -34.66 0.67 -17.72
N ASP A 23 -34.33 1.93 -17.42
CA ASP A 23 -34.19 2.45 -16.05
C ASP A 23 -35.48 2.32 -15.22
N ARG A 24 -36.65 2.38 -15.87
CA ARG A 24 -37.95 2.20 -15.22
C ARG A 24 -38.28 0.75 -14.91
N THR A 25 -37.86 -0.17 -15.77
CA THR A 25 -38.17 -1.61 -15.66
C THR A 25 -37.09 -2.41 -14.95
N GLY A 26 -35.86 -1.88 -14.88
CA GLY A 26 -34.66 -2.61 -14.51
C GLY A 26 -34.07 -3.40 -15.70
N ILE A 27 -32.76 -3.64 -15.69
CA ILE A 27 -32.06 -4.30 -16.80
C ILE A 27 -32.44 -5.78 -16.92
N GLY A 28 -32.60 -6.47 -15.78
CA GLY A 28 -32.95 -7.90 -15.76
C GLY A 28 -34.31 -8.19 -16.39
N PRO A 29 -35.41 -7.58 -15.89
CA PRO A 29 -36.75 -7.77 -16.44
C PRO A 29 -36.85 -7.34 -17.91
N PHE A 30 -36.17 -6.25 -18.28
CA PHE A 30 -36.15 -5.76 -19.67
C PHE A 30 -35.52 -6.77 -20.63
N VAL A 31 -34.37 -7.34 -20.25
CA VAL A 31 -33.69 -8.37 -21.04
C VAL A 31 -34.56 -9.62 -21.14
N GLN A 32 -35.14 -10.09 -20.04
CA GLN A 32 -35.98 -11.29 -20.02
C GLN A 32 -37.22 -11.15 -20.92
N GLU A 33 -37.87 -9.98 -20.91
CA GLU A 33 -39.04 -9.69 -21.75
C GLU A 33 -38.73 -9.80 -23.24
N HIS A 34 -37.56 -9.32 -23.67
CA HIS A 34 -37.21 -9.20 -25.10
C HIS A 34 -36.38 -10.38 -25.64
N THR A 35 -35.70 -11.13 -24.78
CA THR A 35 -34.81 -12.23 -25.20
C THR A 35 -35.38 -13.63 -24.97
N HIS A 36 -36.51 -13.73 -24.24
CA HIS A 36 -37.08 -14.99 -23.76
C HIS A 36 -36.06 -15.86 -22.99
N ALA A 37 -35.03 -15.25 -22.39
CA ALA A 37 -34.11 -15.95 -21.53
C ALA A 37 -34.83 -16.28 -20.20
N ASP A 38 -35.12 -17.55 -19.96
CA ASP A 38 -35.81 -18.01 -18.75
C ASP A 38 -34.91 -17.96 -17.49
N GLY A 39 -33.62 -17.64 -17.66
CA GLY A 39 -32.57 -17.68 -16.63
C GLY A 39 -32.08 -16.33 -16.12
N MET A 40 -31.14 -16.39 -15.17
CA MET A 40 -30.42 -15.21 -14.67
C MET A 40 -29.40 -14.76 -15.73
N SER A 41 -29.58 -13.58 -16.30
CA SER A 41 -28.68 -13.04 -17.32
C SER A 41 -27.74 -11.97 -16.77
N ILE A 42 -26.50 -11.96 -17.24
CA ILE A 42 -25.57 -10.84 -17.02
C ILE A 42 -25.46 -10.03 -18.31
N ALA A 43 -25.47 -8.71 -18.20
CA ALA A 43 -25.38 -7.79 -19.33
C ALA A 43 -24.06 -6.99 -19.31
N TYR A 44 -23.45 -6.83 -20.48
CA TYR A 44 -22.25 -6.00 -20.68
C TYR A 44 -22.43 -5.06 -21.88
N LEU A 45 -21.79 -3.90 -21.81
CA LEU A 45 -21.56 -3.03 -22.96
C LEU A 45 -20.39 -3.54 -23.80
N SER A 46 -20.25 -3.05 -25.03
CA SER A 46 -19.18 -3.44 -25.96
C SER A 46 -17.75 -3.10 -25.45
N ASP A 47 -17.62 -2.15 -24.54
CA ASP A 47 -16.36 -1.83 -23.85
C ASP A 47 -16.06 -2.79 -22.66
N GLY A 48 -16.95 -3.75 -22.38
CA GLY A 48 -16.87 -4.66 -21.24
C GLY A 48 -17.32 -4.06 -19.91
N THR A 49 -18.01 -2.92 -19.92
CA THR A 49 -18.64 -2.37 -18.71
C THR A 49 -19.87 -3.20 -18.37
N ARG A 50 -19.95 -3.73 -17.15
CA ARG A 50 -21.10 -4.53 -16.70
C ARG A 50 -22.28 -3.60 -16.48
N LEU A 51 -23.43 -3.93 -17.05
CA LEU A 51 -24.68 -3.21 -16.78
C LEU A 51 -25.42 -3.85 -15.61
N GLY A 52 -25.75 -3.02 -14.63
CA GLY A 52 -26.67 -3.26 -13.54
C GLY A 52 -27.72 -2.14 -13.48
N ASP A 53 -28.63 -2.22 -12.52
CA ASP A 53 -29.68 -1.19 -12.35
C ASP A 53 -29.11 0.17 -11.91
N ASP A 54 -27.90 0.18 -11.35
CA ASP A 54 -27.21 1.36 -10.83
C ASP A 54 -26.45 2.18 -11.89
N ASN A 55 -26.19 1.62 -13.07
CA ASN A 55 -25.39 2.26 -14.11
C ASN A 55 -26.02 2.22 -15.52
N ILE A 56 -27.34 2.09 -15.61
CA ILE A 56 -28.10 2.07 -16.89
C ILE A 56 -27.82 3.32 -17.75
N ALA A 57 -27.56 4.46 -17.12
CA ALA A 57 -27.24 5.72 -17.81
C ALA A 57 -25.96 5.63 -18.67
N GLU A 58 -25.05 4.70 -18.39
CA GLU A 58 -23.82 4.48 -19.18
C GLU A 58 -24.13 4.01 -20.61
N LEU A 59 -25.30 3.37 -20.83
CA LEU A 59 -25.78 3.00 -22.16
C LEU A 59 -25.97 4.21 -23.09
N ALA A 60 -26.26 5.39 -22.54
CA ALA A 60 -26.39 6.62 -23.34
C ALA A 60 -25.04 7.11 -23.89
N GLY A 61 -23.94 6.75 -23.23
CA GLY A 61 -22.58 7.08 -23.65
C GLY A 61 -21.93 6.01 -24.54
N ALA A 62 -22.53 4.82 -24.65
CA ALA A 62 -22.03 3.74 -25.49
C ALA A 62 -22.12 4.11 -26.98
N SER A 63 -21.07 3.78 -27.75
CA SER A 63 -20.96 4.18 -29.16
C SER A 63 -21.96 3.47 -30.08
N ASP A 64 -22.41 2.28 -29.70
CA ASP A 64 -23.22 1.38 -30.53
C ASP A 64 -24.59 1.04 -29.91
N GLN A 65 -24.85 1.47 -28.67
CA GLN A 65 -26.08 1.14 -27.91
C GLN A 65 -26.37 -0.37 -27.92
N THR A 66 -25.32 -1.19 -27.89
CA THR A 66 -25.41 -2.66 -27.89
C THR A 66 -25.30 -3.20 -26.48
N ILE A 67 -26.19 -4.12 -26.12
CA ILE A 67 -26.18 -4.85 -24.86
C ILE A 67 -25.87 -6.32 -25.16
N TRP A 68 -24.74 -6.81 -24.65
CA TRP A 68 -24.34 -8.21 -24.74
C TRP A 68 -24.85 -8.97 -23.51
N VAL A 69 -25.70 -9.96 -23.74
CA VAL A 69 -26.38 -10.73 -22.71
C VAL A 69 -25.82 -12.14 -22.66
N TYR A 70 -25.51 -12.61 -21.45
CA TYR A 70 -24.98 -13.93 -21.19
C TYR A 70 -25.89 -14.66 -20.21
N ASP A 71 -26.47 -15.77 -20.63
CA ASP A 71 -27.25 -16.61 -19.73
C ASP A 71 -26.34 -17.40 -18.77
N THR A 72 -26.51 -17.17 -17.48
CA THR A 72 -25.74 -17.87 -16.43
C THR A 72 -26.28 -19.28 -16.16
N SER A 73 -27.49 -19.61 -16.60
CA SER A 73 -28.07 -20.95 -16.44
C SER A 73 -27.17 -22.01 -17.09
N HIS A 74 -26.55 -21.68 -18.23
CA HIS A 74 -25.61 -22.51 -18.97
C HIS A 74 -24.31 -22.80 -18.24
N LEU A 75 -23.98 -22.07 -17.17
CA LEU A 75 -22.80 -22.37 -16.33
C LEU A 75 -23.05 -23.57 -15.40
N SER A 76 -24.31 -23.81 -15.02
CA SER A 76 -24.71 -24.86 -14.08
C SER A 76 -25.01 -26.21 -14.75
N LEU A 77 -25.27 -26.21 -16.05
CA LEU A 77 -25.63 -27.40 -16.82
C LEU A 77 -24.40 -28.14 -17.37
N PRO A 78 -24.47 -29.48 -17.57
CA PRO A 78 -23.40 -30.23 -18.21
C PRO A 78 -23.17 -29.72 -19.66
N LEU A 79 -21.90 -29.51 -20.03
CA LEU A 79 -21.53 -28.92 -21.31
C LEU A 79 -22.17 -29.61 -22.52
N PRO A 80 -22.20 -30.96 -22.62
CA PRO A 80 -22.79 -31.64 -23.76
C PRO A 80 -24.27 -31.30 -23.98
N SER A 81 -25.04 -31.18 -22.89
CA SER A 81 -26.48 -30.87 -22.97
C SER A 81 -26.73 -29.43 -23.43
N VAL A 82 -25.88 -28.49 -23.01
CA VAL A 82 -25.96 -27.09 -23.48
C VAL A 82 -25.60 -27.02 -24.97
N LEU A 83 -24.53 -27.71 -25.38
CA LEU A 83 -24.13 -27.75 -26.79
C LEU A 83 -25.20 -28.36 -27.68
N GLU A 84 -25.86 -29.43 -27.24
CA GLU A 84 -26.96 -30.05 -27.96
C GLU A 84 -28.17 -29.11 -28.09
N SER A 85 -28.47 -28.31 -27.06
CA SER A 85 -29.57 -27.34 -27.10
C SER A 85 -29.33 -26.14 -28.01
N LEU A 86 -28.07 -25.73 -28.19
CA LEU A 86 -27.67 -24.56 -28.99
C LEU A 86 -27.22 -24.92 -30.41
N ALA A 87 -27.08 -26.22 -30.73
CA ALA A 87 -26.61 -26.68 -32.02
C ALA A 87 -27.65 -26.42 -33.12
N LEU A 88 -27.18 -25.90 -34.26
CA LEU A 88 -27.98 -25.86 -35.47
C LEU A 88 -28.12 -27.28 -36.04
N PRO A 89 -29.33 -27.69 -36.46
CA PRO A 89 -29.55 -29.01 -37.03
C PRO A 89 -28.82 -29.11 -38.38
N LEU A 90 -27.99 -30.14 -38.52
CA LEU A 90 -27.39 -30.49 -39.81
C LEU A 90 -28.47 -31.12 -40.70
N PRO A 91 -28.62 -30.70 -41.96
CA PRO A 91 -29.52 -31.38 -42.88
C PRO A 91 -29.03 -32.83 -43.04
N SER A 92 -29.88 -33.77 -42.64
CA SER A 92 -29.59 -35.19 -42.80
C SER A 92 -29.73 -35.57 -44.27
N GLU A 93 -28.72 -36.21 -44.86
CA GLU A 93 -28.90 -37.01 -46.08
C GLU A 93 -29.72 -38.27 -45.75
N SER A 94 -31.02 -38.12 -45.50
CA SER A 94 -31.96 -39.25 -45.45
C SER A 94 -33.38 -38.76 -45.59
N ASN A 95 -33.83 -38.63 -46.84
CA ASN A 95 -35.22 -38.88 -47.19
C ASN A 95 -35.24 -39.95 -48.28
N ALA A 96 -35.04 -41.20 -47.85
CA ALA A 96 -35.68 -42.31 -48.54
C ALA A 96 -37.19 -42.06 -48.44
N VAL A 97 -37.80 -41.83 -49.60
CA VAL A 97 -39.23 -41.67 -49.81
C VAL A 97 -40.02 -42.72 -49.03
N SER A 98 -40.89 -42.30 -48.13
CA SER A 98 -42.08 -43.06 -47.72
C SER A 98 -43.29 -42.15 -47.89
N PRO A 99 -44.27 -42.50 -48.74
CA PRO A 99 -45.45 -41.68 -48.94
C PRO A 99 -46.51 -41.97 -47.86
N ALA A 100 -47.34 -40.96 -47.63
CA ALA A 100 -48.59 -40.94 -46.86
C ALA A 100 -48.50 -40.72 -45.34
N SER A 101 -48.76 -39.48 -44.91
CA SER A 101 -50.03 -39.13 -44.23
C SER A 101 -50.10 -37.63 -43.83
N SER A 102 -51.30 -37.05 -44.03
CA SER A 102 -51.86 -35.81 -43.44
C SER A 102 -51.49 -34.44 -44.07
N PRO A 103 -52.49 -33.66 -44.54
CA PRO A 103 -52.27 -32.38 -45.22
C PRO A 103 -52.52 -31.17 -44.29
N ASP A 104 -51.71 -30.96 -43.25
CA ASP A 104 -51.81 -29.73 -42.43
C ASP A 104 -50.50 -29.25 -41.78
N THR A 105 -49.35 -29.79 -42.20
CA THR A 105 -48.05 -29.20 -41.85
C THR A 105 -47.28 -28.90 -43.11
N ILE A 106 -47.61 -27.79 -43.76
CA ILE A 106 -46.61 -27.02 -44.50
C ILE A 106 -45.70 -26.41 -43.42
N ARG A 107 -44.85 -27.24 -42.80
CA ARG A 107 -43.60 -26.72 -42.22
C ARG A 107 -42.83 -26.23 -43.43
N GLU A 108 -42.72 -24.92 -43.55
CA GLU A 108 -41.84 -24.29 -44.53
C GLU A 108 -40.51 -25.05 -44.51
N SER A 109 -40.23 -25.71 -45.63
CA SER A 109 -38.92 -26.21 -46.00
C SER A 109 -38.01 -25.01 -46.19
N THR A 110 -37.66 -24.36 -45.08
CA THR A 110 -36.76 -23.22 -45.07
C THR A 110 -35.36 -23.81 -44.98
N HIS A 111 -34.71 -24.00 -46.12
CA HIS A 111 -33.26 -24.18 -46.11
C HIS A 111 -32.67 -23.03 -45.27
N PRO A 112 -31.87 -23.32 -44.23
CA PRO A 112 -31.37 -22.27 -43.36
C PRO A 112 -30.58 -21.25 -44.20
N ASN A 113 -30.96 -19.98 -44.11
CA ASN A 113 -30.35 -18.94 -44.93
C ASN A 113 -28.87 -18.81 -44.55
N PRO A 114 -27.91 -19.05 -45.47
CA PRO A 114 -26.48 -19.00 -45.15
C PRO A 114 -26.06 -17.63 -44.61
N ALA A 115 -26.67 -16.54 -45.09
CA ALA A 115 -26.40 -15.19 -44.58
C ALA A 115 -26.84 -15.02 -43.12
N HIS A 116 -27.92 -15.69 -42.71
CA HIS A 116 -28.38 -15.67 -41.32
C HIS A 116 -27.43 -16.44 -40.41
N ILE A 117 -27.00 -17.66 -40.80
CA ILE A 117 -26.05 -18.45 -40.00
C ILE A 117 -24.72 -17.71 -39.83
N LEU A 118 -24.21 -17.10 -40.91
CA LEU A 118 -22.99 -16.30 -40.85
C LEU A 118 -23.16 -15.09 -39.90
N SER A 119 -24.35 -14.48 -39.87
CA SER A 119 -24.65 -13.41 -38.91
C SER A 119 -24.66 -13.90 -37.46
N LEU A 120 -25.22 -15.08 -37.18
CA LEU A 120 -25.20 -15.68 -35.83
C LEU A 120 -23.76 -15.95 -35.39
N LEU A 121 -22.95 -16.56 -36.27
CA LEU A 121 -21.53 -16.83 -36.01
C LEU A 121 -20.75 -15.54 -35.72
N ARG A 122 -20.96 -14.50 -36.53
CA ARG A 122 -20.37 -13.16 -36.32
C ARG A 122 -20.75 -12.61 -34.95
N THR A 123 -22.03 -12.57 -34.63
CA THR A 123 -22.49 -12.03 -33.34
C THR A 123 -21.93 -12.85 -32.17
N GLN A 124 -21.91 -14.19 -32.25
CA GLN A 124 -21.33 -15.04 -31.21
C GLN A 124 -19.83 -14.76 -31.01
N SER A 125 -19.07 -14.57 -32.10
CA SER A 125 -17.65 -14.23 -32.02
C SER A 125 -17.40 -12.85 -31.39
N LEU A 126 -18.26 -11.87 -31.71
CA LEU A 126 -18.21 -10.51 -31.15
C LEU A 126 -18.72 -10.45 -29.71
N ALA A 127 -19.39 -11.49 -29.22
CA ALA A 127 -19.84 -11.59 -27.86
C ALA A 127 -18.76 -12.07 -26.88
N LEU A 128 -17.62 -12.62 -27.33
CA LEU A 128 -16.55 -13.03 -26.40
C LEU A 128 -15.74 -11.84 -25.82
N PRO A 129 -15.35 -10.82 -26.61
CA PRO A 129 -14.54 -9.70 -26.13
C PRO A 129 -15.14 -8.89 -24.97
N PRO A 130 -16.45 -8.54 -24.93
CA PRO A 130 -17.00 -7.75 -23.83
C PRO A 130 -16.82 -8.39 -22.45
N ALA A 131 -17.15 -9.68 -22.31
CA ALA A 131 -16.94 -10.43 -21.07
C ALA A 131 -15.45 -10.55 -20.69
N PHE A 132 -14.57 -10.72 -21.69
CA PHE A 132 -13.13 -10.75 -21.47
C PHE A 132 -12.58 -9.37 -21.04
N HIS A 133 -13.04 -8.28 -21.65
CA HIS A 133 -12.63 -6.91 -21.28
C HIS A 133 -13.03 -6.55 -19.85
N ALA A 134 -14.23 -6.96 -19.42
CA ALA A 134 -14.67 -6.82 -18.05
C ALA A 134 -13.69 -7.48 -17.07
N LEU A 135 -13.35 -8.75 -17.32
CA LEU A 135 -12.39 -9.53 -16.52
C LEU A 135 -11.00 -8.88 -16.52
N SER A 136 -10.50 -8.49 -17.70
CA SER A 136 -9.18 -7.87 -17.87
C SER A 136 -9.07 -6.56 -17.11
N ARG A 137 -10.11 -5.72 -17.14
CA ARG A 137 -10.16 -4.46 -16.39
C ARG A 137 -10.16 -4.70 -14.88
N ALA A 138 -10.94 -5.67 -14.42
CA ALA A 138 -10.99 -6.04 -13.01
C ALA A 138 -9.62 -6.55 -12.50
N LEU A 139 -8.97 -7.45 -13.26
CA LEU A 139 -7.63 -7.92 -12.91
C LEU A 139 -6.61 -6.79 -12.95
N LEU A 140 -6.62 -5.93 -13.98
CA LEU A 140 -5.70 -4.78 -14.07
C LEU A 140 -5.82 -3.85 -12.87
N SER A 141 -7.05 -3.58 -12.41
CA SER A 141 -7.30 -2.80 -11.20
C SER A 141 -6.65 -3.48 -9.98
N LEU A 142 -6.88 -4.78 -9.80
CA LEU A 142 -6.32 -5.53 -8.68
C LEU A 142 -4.79 -5.62 -8.73
N THR A 143 -4.20 -5.95 -9.88
CA THR A 143 -2.75 -5.94 -10.08
C THR A 143 -2.15 -4.57 -9.79
N SER A 144 -2.80 -3.48 -10.20
CA SER A 144 -2.32 -2.12 -9.90
C SER A 144 -2.31 -1.82 -8.40
N THR A 145 -3.35 -2.22 -7.67
CA THR A 145 -3.40 -2.07 -6.21
C THR A 145 -2.35 -2.94 -5.52
N HIS A 146 -2.18 -4.17 -5.98
CA HIS A 146 -1.16 -5.09 -5.49
C HIS A 146 0.26 -4.54 -5.72
N ALA A 147 0.56 -3.99 -6.89
CA ALA A 147 1.87 -3.41 -7.21
C ALA A 147 2.27 -2.25 -6.28
N LEU A 148 1.29 -1.52 -5.74
CA LEU A 148 1.53 -0.47 -4.74
C LEU A 148 1.72 -1.03 -3.33
N LEU A 149 0.97 -2.08 -2.95
CA LEU A 149 0.97 -2.65 -1.61
C LEU A 149 2.13 -3.64 -1.37
N ALA A 150 2.47 -4.45 -2.37
CA ALA A 150 3.50 -5.48 -2.29
C ALA A 150 4.85 -4.97 -1.75
N PRO A 151 5.46 -3.88 -2.26
CA PRO A 151 6.74 -3.41 -1.74
C PRO A 151 6.67 -2.97 -0.27
N LEU A 152 5.54 -2.39 0.16
CA LEU A 152 5.31 -1.98 1.55
C LEU A 152 5.17 -3.20 2.47
N ALA A 153 4.44 -4.22 2.02
CA ALA A 153 4.28 -5.48 2.72
C ALA A 153 5.63 -6.18 2.90
N HIS A 154 6.43 -6.28 1.84
CA HIS A 154 7.78 -6.86 1.89
C HIS A 154 8.74 -6.09 2.79
N ALA A 155 8.72 -4.75 2.74
CA ALA A 155 9.53 -3.93 3.63
C ALA A 155 9.17 -4.18 5.09
N THR A 156 7.87 -4.26 5.39
CA THR A 156 7.37 -4.56 6.74
C THR A 156 7.77 -5.96 7.19
N LEU A 157 7.60 -6.98 6.34
CA LEU A 157 8.03 -8.36 6.63
C LEU A 157 9.55 -8.45 6.86
N THR A 158 10.33 -7.75 6.05
CA THR A 158 11.79 -7.71 6.18
C THR A 158 12.20 -7.08 7.51
N HIS A 159 11.58 -5.96 7.89
CA HIS A 159 11.81 -5.31 9.18
C HIS A 159 11.43 -6.22 10.36
N GLN A 160 10.27 -6.88 10.29
CA GLN A 160 9.83 -7.86 11.28
C GLN A 160 10.82 -9.02 11.42
N ALA A 161 11.31 -9.56 10.31
CA ALA A 161 12.30 -10.63 10.31
C ALA A 161 13.63 -10.19 10.95
N GLN A 162 14.08 -8.96 10.68
CA GLN A 162 15.27 -8.39 11.31
C GLN A 162 15.11 -8.26 12.83
N LEU A 163 13.97 -7.77 13.31
CA LEU A 163 13.68 -7.66 14.74
C LEU A 163 13.66 -9.03 15.43
N LEU A 164 13.04 -10.03 14.80
CA LEU A 164 13.02 -11.39 15.34
C LEU A 164 14.40 -12.04 15.37
N ALA A 165 15.22 -11.80 14.35
CA ALA A 165 16.60 -12.29 14.29
C ALA A 165 17.51 -11.63 15.35
N ALA A 166 17.28 -10.34 15.63
CA ALA A 166 18.06 -9.59 16.62
C ALA A 166 17.66 -9.90 18.08
N LEU A 167 16.40 -10.29 18.31
CA LEU A 167 15.84 -10.48 19.66
C LEU A 167 16.69 -11.34 20.61
N PRO A 168 17.20 -12.54 20.23
CA PRO A 168 18.05 -13.33 21.12
C PRO A 168 19.38 -12.63 21.46
N ALA A 169 19.97 -11.94 20.49
CA ALA A 169 21.19 -11.18 20.70
C ALA A 169 20.94 -9.99 21.64
N ASP A 170 19.81 -9.30 21.51
CA ASP A 170 19.46 -8.19 22.38
C ASP A 170 19.23 -8.64 23.81
N LEU A 171 18.53 -9.77 24.02
CA LEU A 171 18.32 -10.34 25.35
C LEU A 171 19.61 -10.78 26.06
N THR A 172 20.65 -11.17 25.31
CA THR A 172 21.96 -11.53 25.87
C THR A 172 22.87 -10.32 26.11
N ARG A 173 22.69 -9.25 25.32
CA ARG A 173 23.47 -8.01 25.43
C ARG A 173 22.98 -7.08 26.53
N LEU A 174 21.67 -6.92 26.71
CA LEU A 174 21.11 -5.95 27.67
C LEU A 174 21.56 -6.14 29.13
N PRO A 175 21.73 -7.38 29.66
CA PRO A 175 22.29 -7.59 30.99
C PRO A 175 23.75 -7.14 31.15
N GLN A 176 24.50 -7.06 30.04
CA GLN A 176 25.88 -6.56 30.01
C GLN A 176 25.92 -5.02 30.02
N VAL A 177 24.80 -4.37 29.70
CA VAL A 177 24.68 -2.92 29.69
C VAL A 177 24.47 -2.38 31.10
N ARG A 178 25.54 -1.94 31.76
CA ARG A 178 25.44 -1.29 33.07
C ARG A 178 24.90 0.13 32.94
N ILE A 179 23.96 0.46 33.83
CA ILE A 179 23.39 1.79 33.94
C ILE A 179 24.28 2.63 34.85
N HIS A 180 24.61 3.84 34.39
CA HIS A 180 25.42 4.79 35.12
C HIS A 180 24.72 5.16 36.44
N PRO A 181 25.44 5.17 37.58
CA PRO A 181 24.86 5.33 38.92
C PRO A 181 24.03 6.61 39.10
N GLU A 182 24.35 7.63 38.33
CA GLU A 182 23.65 8.91 38.33
C GLU A 182 22.19 8.79 37.88
N PHE A 183 21.91 7.97 36.86
CA PHE A 183 20.53 7.70 36.42
C PHE A 183 19.76 6.80 37.40
N LEU A 184 20.46 6.20 38.37
CA LEU A 184 19.88 5.31 39.38
C LEU A 184 19.55 6.04 40.69
N GLY A 185 19.82 7.34 40.79
CA GLY A 185 19.53 8.13 42.01
C GLY A 185 20.19 7.55 43.26
N GLY A 186 21.41 7.02 43.13
CA GLY A 186 22.16 6.41 44.25
C GLY A 186 21.80 4.94 44.56
N ARG A 187 20.96 4.29 43.76
CA ARG A 187 20.68 2.85 43.90
C ARG A 187 21.84 1.99 43.37
N LYS A 188 22.03 0.80 43.94
CA LYS A 188 23.08 -0.16 43.53
C LYS A 188 23.00 -0.50 42.03
N GLY A 189 24.16 -0.74 41.43
CA GLY A 189 24.35 -0.95 39.99
C GLY A 189 23.35 -1.91 39.38
N ARG A 190 22.53 -1.37 38.48
CA ARG A 190 21.56 -2.12 37.67
C ARG A 190 22.04 -2.19 36.22
N SER A 191 21.61 -3.21 35.51
CA SER A 191 21.75 -3.32 34.07
C SER A 191 20.45 -2.93 33.36
N LEU A 192 20.51 -2.65 32.05
CA LEU A 192 19.29 -2.54 31.23
C LEU A 192 18.49 -3.84 31.25
N GLY A 193 19.18 -5.00 31.32
CA GLY A 193 18.56 -6.31 31.44
C GLY A 193 17.64 -6.45 32.67
N ASP A 194 17.94 -5.75 33.77
CA ASP A 194 17.11 -5.80 34.99
C ASP A 194 15.72 -5.18 34.79
N TYR A 195 15.55 -4.34 33.76
CA TYR A 195 14.27 -3.72 33.38
C TYR A 195 13.50 -4.54 32.34
N VAL A 196 14.04 -5.68 31.91
CA VAL A 196 13.46 -6.54 30.90
C VAL A 196 13.20 -7.93 31.48
N ALA A 197 11.94 -8.35 31.48
CA ALA A 197 11.59 -9.73 31.79
C ALA A 197 11.92 -10.63 30.59
N ALA A 198 13.14 -11.17 30.52
CA ALA A 198 13.63 -11.96 29.38
C ALA A 198 12.69 -13.12 28.99
N GLY A 199 12.16 -13.87 29.97
CA GLY A 199 11.20 -14.94 29.71
C GLY A 199 9.88 -14.43 29.08
N LYS A 200 9.39 -13.26 29.49
CA LYS A 200 8.19 -12.65 28.88
C LYS A 200 8.50 -12.16 27.46
N MET A 201 9.68 -11.59 27.23
CA MET A 201 10.10 -11.14 25.90
C MET A 201 10.33 -12.30 24.92
N ALA A 202 10.79 -13.45 25.39
CA ALA A 202 10.85 -14.66 24.57
C ALA A 202 9.46 -15.10 24.09
N LEU A 203 8.46 -15.11 24.99
CA LEU A 203 7.06 -15.42 24.64
C LEU A 203 6.47 -14.40 23.66
N VAL A 204 6.77 -13.11 23.83
CA VAL A 204 6.37 -12.07 22.87
C VAL A 204 7.04 -12.31 21.52
N GLY A 205 8.32 -12.70 21.50
CA GLY A 205 9.06 -13.08 20.30
C GLY A 205 8.41 -14.24 19.55
N GLU A 206 8.05 -15.31 20.24
CA GLU A 206 7.34 -16.46 19.65
C GLU A 206 5.96 -16.07 19.08
N ALA A 207 5.22 -15.20 19.78
CA ALA A 207 3.95 -14.68 19.28
C ALA A 207 4.14 -13.81 18.02
N CYS A 208 5.16 -12.95 18.00
CA CYS A 208 5.52 -12.14 16.82
C CYS A 208 6.00 -13.02 15.65
N ALA A 209 6.76 -14.09 15.93
CA ALA A 209 7.22 -15.03 14.90
C ALA A 209 6.06 -15.76 14.22
N ARG A 210 5.06 -16.23 14.99
CA ARG A 210 3.84 -16.82 14.41
C ARG A 210 3.07 -15.81 13.56
N ALA A 211 2.86 -14.61 14.08
CA ALA A 211 2.18 -13.54 13.33
C ALA A 211 2.93 -13.17 12.04
N HIS A 212 4.26 -13.11 12.08
CA HIS A 212 5.10 -12.87 10.91
C HIS A 212 4.93 -13.97 9.85
N GLN A 213 4.92 -15.25 10.26
CA GLN A 213 4.73 -16.39 9.36
C GLN A 213 3.33 -16.38 8.72
N GLU A 214 2.29 -16.10 9.50
CA GLU A 214 0.91 -15.96 8.99
C GLU A 214 0.80 -14.83 7.96
N CYS A 215 1.42 -13.68 8.25
CA CYS A 215 1.45 -12.55 7.32
C CYS A 215 2.25 -12.87 6.05
N ALA A 216 3.41 -13.49 6.17
CA ALA A 216 4.24 -13.88 5.03
C ALA A 216 3.53 -14.90 4.14
N ALA A 217 2.84 -15.88 4.73
CA ALA A 217 2.03 -16.84 3.99
C ALA A 217 0.85 -16.16 3.27
N ALA A 218 0.17 -15.20 3.91
CA ALA A 218 -0.91 -14.45 3.28
C ALA A 218 -0.43 -13.60 2.09
N VAL A 219 0.70 -12.91 2.22
CA VAL A 219 1.33 -12.15 1.12
C VAL A 219 1.68 -13.08 -0.04
N GLY A 220 2.38 -14.20 0.24
CA GLY A 220 2.74 -15.17 -0.78
C GLY A 220 1.52 -15.77 -1.51
N ALA A 221 0.45 -16.09 -0.78
CA ALA A 221 -0.78 -16.63 -1.36
C ALA A 221 -1.48 -15.64 -2.32
N VAL A 222 -1.51 -14.35 -1.98
CA VAL A 222 -2.07 -13.31 -2.86
C VAL A 222 -1.23 -13.20 -4.13
N GLU A 223 0.09 -13.19 -4.02
CA GLU A 223 1.00 -13.11 -5.17
C GLU A 223 0.90 -14.32 -6.08
N ASP A 224 0.83 -15.52 -5.50
CA ASP A 224 0.65 -16.77 -6.25
C ASP A 224 -0.67 -16.74 -7.02
N THR A 225 -1.74 -16.30 -6.37
CA THR A 225 -3.07 -16.18 -6.99
C THR A 225 -3.06 -15.15 -8.13
N MET A 226 -2.45 -13.96 -7.92
CA MET A 226 -2.33 -12.94 -8.96
C MET A 226 -1.54 -13.44 -10.18
N ARG A 227 -0.39 -14.08 -9.95
CA ARG A 227 0.45 -14.63 -11.03
C ARG A 227 -0.29 -15.70 -11.83
N GLU A 228 -1.03 -16.57 -11.16
CA GLU A 228 -1.82 -17.60 -11.83
C GLU A 228 -2.99 -17.00 -12.63
N LEU A 229 -3.67 -15.99 -12.08
CA LEU A 229 -4.74 -15.28 -12.79
C LEU A 229 -4.25 -14.54 -14.02
N GLU A 230 -3.08 -13.90 -13.95
CA GLU A 230 -2.45 -13.24 -15.10
C GLU A 230 -2.11 -14.26 -16.21
N ARG A 231 -1.53 -15.41 -15.83
CA ARG A 231 -1.22 -16.50 -16.75
C ARG A 231 -2.46 -17.06 -17.45
N GLU A 232 -3.53 -17.30 -16.69
CA GLU A 232 -4.79 -17.79 -17.25
C GLU A 232 -5.52 -16.72 -18.08
N LEU A 233 -5.45 -15.44 -17.68
CA LEU A 233 -5.99 -14.34 -18.47
C LEU A 233 -5.31 -14.24 -19.85
N ASP A 234 -3.98 -14.37 -19.90
CA ASP A 234 -3.23 -14.39 -21.16
C ASP A 234 -3.62 -15.58 -22.05
N SER A 235 -3.83 -16.75 -21.46
CA SER A 235 -4.35 -17.93 -22.18
C SER A 235 -5.74 -17.69 -22.75
N VAL A 236 -6.65 -17.10 -21.96
CA VAL A 236 -8.01 -16.77 -22.41
C VAL A 236 -7.95 -15.69 -23.49
N ARG A 237 -7.09 -14.67 -23.37
CA ARG A 237 -6.91 -13.62 -24.38
C ARG A 237 -6.52 -14.21 -25.72
N ALA A 238 -5.56 -15.13 -25.74
CA ALA A 238 -5.13 -15.79 -26.96
C ALA A 238 -6.26 -16.61 -27.61
N ALA A 239 -7.08 -17.28 -26.79
CA ALA A 239 -8.20 -18.09 -27.28
C ALA A 239 -9.40 -17.23 -27.75
N VAL A 240 -9.70 -16.12 -27.08
CA VAL A 240 -10.73 -15.15 -27.52
C VAL A 240 -10.32 -14.48 -28.83
N GLY A 241 -9.03 -14.24 -29.04
CA GLY A 241 -8.49 -13.72 -30.29
C GLY A 241 -8.35 -14.75 -31.42
N ASP A 242 -8.63 -16.04 -31.17
CA ASP A 242 -8.60 -17.07 -32.21
C ASP A 242 -9.86 -17.02 -33.07
N LEU A 243 -9.82 -16.20 -34.12
CA LEU A 243 -10.92 -15.98 -35.05
C LEU A 243 -10.92 -16.92 -36.26
N ARG A 244 -10.10 -17.97 -36.27
CA ARG A 244 -9.90 -18.84 -37.45
C ARG A 244 -11.19 -19.44 -38.00
N ILE A 245 -12.15 -19.80 -37.13
CA ILE A 245 -13.46 -20.34 -37.53
C ILE A 245 -14.29 -19.27 -38.25
N LEU A 246 -14.26 -18.02 -37.75
CA LEU A 246 -14.94 -16.89 -38.39
C LEU A 246 -14.27 -16.53 -39.71
N ASP A 247 -12.94 -16.44 -39.73
CA ASP A 247 -12.16 -16.15 -40.94
C ASP A 247 -12.45 -17.18 -42.05
N GLU A 248 -12.55 -18.47 -41.71
CA GLU A 248 -12.94 -19.53 -42.65
C GLU A 248 -14.36 -19.31 -43.19
N ALA A 249 -15.30 -18.95 -42.32
CA ALA A 249 -16.68 -18.69 -42.71
C ALA A 249 -16.84 -17.43 -43.58
N GLU A 250 -15.98 -16.43 -43.42
CA GLU A 250 -16.00 -15.18 -44.18
C GLU A 250 -15.18 -15.20 -45.47
N ALA A 251 -14.19 -16.10 -45.57
CA ALA A 251 -13.27 -16.15 -46.71
C ALA A 251 -13.97 -16.39 -48.07
N ALA A 252 -15.09 -17.12 -48.07
CA ALA A 252 -15.86 -17.40 -49.27
C ALA A 252 -17.34 -17.66 -48.93
N PRO A 253 -18.27 -17.49 -49.89
CA PRO A 253 -19.65 -17.90 -49.70
C PRO A 253 -19.73 -19.43 -49.57
N LEU A 254 -20.07 -19.90 -48.37
CA LEU A 254 -20.20 -21.33 -48.06
C LEU A 254 -21.68 -21.76 -48.09
N PRO A 255 -21.96 -23.04 -48.40
CA PRO A 255 -23.30 -23.60 -48.26
C PRO A 255 -23.74 -23.59 -46.79
N ALA A 256 -25.06 -23.57 -46.58
CA ALA A 256 -25.66 -23.49 -45.25
C ALA A 256 -25.23 -24.65 -44.32
N GLU A 257 -25.01 -25.84 -44.87
CA GLU A 257 -24.57 -27.02 -44.11
C GLU A 257 -23.18 -26.81 -43.50
N ARG A 258 -22.24 -26.33 -44.33
CA ARG A 258 -20.88 -26.02 -43.88
C ARG A 258 -20.87 -24.88 -42.87
N LEU A 259 -21.71 -23.87 -43.05
CA LEU A 259 -21.85 -22.77 -42.08
C LEU A 259 -22.44 -23.26 -40.75
N ALA A 260 -23.40 -24.18 -40.77
CA ALA A 260 -23.94 -24.78 -39.57
C ALA A 260 -22.88 -25.63 -38.82
N GLU A 261 -22.04 -26.38 -39.53
CA GLU A 261 -20.90 -27.08 -38.93
C GLU A 261 -19.91 -26.11 -38.27
N LEU A 262 -19.55 -25.03 -38.96
CA LEU A 262 -18.64 -24.02 -38.43
C LEU A 262 -19.24 -23.29 -37.23
N TYR A 263 -20.54 -22.96 -37.26
CA TYR A 263 -21.26 -22.39 -36.13
C TYR A 263 -21.27 -23.34 -34.92
N ASN A 264 -21.58 -24.62 -35.13
CA ASN A 264 -21.58 -25.62 -34.05
C ASN A 264 -20.17 -25.82 -33.46
N ALA A 265 -19.14 -25.82 -34.32
CA ALA A 265 -17.75 -25.86 -33.89
C ALA A 265 -17.34 -24.60 -33.10
N HIS A 266 -17.78 -23.41 -33.54
CA HIS A 266 -17.54 -22.17 -32.82
C HIS A 266 -18.26 -22.16 -31.46
N THR A 267 -19.50 -22.60 -31.41
CA THR A 267 -20.28 -22.74 -30.17
C THR A 267 -19.59 -23.69 -29.18
N ALA A 268 -19.06 -24.82 -29.68
CA ALA A 268 -18.26 -25.78 -28.90
C ALA A 268 -16.93 -25.20 -28.39
N HIS A 269 -16.40 -24.15 -29.03
CA HIS A 269 -15.22 -23.42 -28.59
C HIS A 269 -15.55 -22.26 -27.62
N ALA A 270 -16.56 -21.45 -27.96
CA ALA A 270 -16.95 -20.25 -27.25
C ALA A 270 -17.50 -20.55 -25.84
N LEU A 271 -18.34 -21.58 -25.69
CA LEU A 271 -18.94 -21.92 -24.40
C LEU A 271 -17.93 -22.32 -23.31
N PRO A 272 -16.95 -23.20 -23.58
CA PRO A 272 -15.85 -23.45 -22.64
C PRO A 272 -15.07 -22.18 -22.28
N LEU A 273 -14.84 -21.27 -23.23
CA LEU A 273 -14.17 -20.00 -22.94
C LEU A 273 -15.00 -19.10 -22.02
N LEU A 274 -16.30 -18.97 -22.25
CA LEU A 274 -17.19 -18.22 -21.36
C LEU A 274 -17.21 -18.82 -19.94
N ARG A 275 -17.18 -20.15 -19.81
CA ARG A 275 -17.06 -20.83 -18.52
C ARG A 275 -15.72 -20.55 -17.84
N ARG A 276 -14.62 -20.53 -18.59
CA ARG A 276 -13.30 -20.14 -18.07
C ARG A 276 -13.30 -18.69 -17.60
N ILE A 277 -13.87 -17.76 -18.38
CA ILE A 277 -14.03 -16.34 -17.99
C ILE A 277 -14.84 -16.22 -16.70
N ALA A 278 -15.96 -16.96 -16.59
CA ALA A 278 -16.78 -16.98 -15.38
C ALA A 278 -16.01 -17.54 -14.16
N ALA A 279 -15.24 -18.61 -14.34
CA ALA A 279 -14.41 -19.19 -13.29
C ALA A 279 -13.30 -18.23 -12.83
N LEU A 280 -12.66 -17.51 -13.77
CA LEU A 280 -11.67 -16.48 -13.44
C LEU A 280 -12.31 -15.30 -12.69
N ASN A 281 -13.49 -14.84 -13.13
CA ASN A 281 -14.24 -13.81 -12.39
C ASN A 281 -14.55 -14.24 -10.96
N ALA A 282 -14.95 -15.50 -10.75
CA ALA A 282 -15.15 -16.05 -9.41
C ALA A 282 -13.85 -16.10 -8.58
N ALA A 283 -12.71 -16.38 -9.21
CA ALA A 283 -11.40 -16.38 -8.56
C ALA A 283 -10.90 -14.97 -8.20
N LEU A 284 -11.43 -13.89 -8.81
CA LEU A 284 -11.12 -12.51 -8.42
C LEU A 284 -11.86 -12.07 -7.14
N LEU A 285 -13.03 -12.64 -6.82
CA LEU A 285 -13.84 -12.24 -5.66
C LEU A 285 -13.09 -12.22 -4.30
N PRO A 286 -12.22 -13.19 -3.96
CA PRO A 286 -11.51 -13.17 -2.68
C PRO A 286 -10.33 -12.18 -2.63
N LEU A 287 -9.87 -11.64 -3.76
CA LEU A 287 -8.67 -10.80 -3.79
C LEU A 287 -8.85 -9.41 -3.14
N PRO A 288 -9.93 -8.64 -3.39
CA PRO A 288 -10.15 -7.37 -2.71
C PRO A 288 -10.09 -7.44 -1.17
N PRO A 289 -10.79 -8.36 -0.48
CA PRO A 289 -10.68 -8.44 0.98
C PRO A 289 -9.28 -8.89 1.44
N GLN A 290 -8.58 -9.74 0.68
CA GLN A 290 -7.20 -10.12 1.00
C GLN A 290 -6.23 -8.93 0.86
N LEU A 291 -6.37 -8.12 -0.19
CA LEU A 291 -5.58 -6.90 -0.38
C LEU A 291 -5.88 -5.85 0.69
N ALA A 292 -7.14 -5.73 1.12
CA ALA A 292 -7.52 -4.88 2.25
C ALA A 292 -6.83 -5.34 3.55
N ALA A 293 -6.80 -6.65 3.82
CA ALA A 293 -6.08 -7.18 4.98
C ALA A 293 -4.56 -6.90 4.90
N LEU A 294 -3.94 -7.01 3.71
CA LEU A 294 -2.55 -6.62 3.51
C LEU A 294 -2.31 -5.12 3.73
N GLN A 295 -3.26 -4.29 3.30
CA GLN A 295 -3.22 -2.85 3.55
C GLN A 295 -3.29 -2.55 5.05
N GLU A 296 -4.14 -3.24 5.81
CA GLU A 296 -4.20 -3.08 7.27
C GLU A 296 -2.89 -3.50 7.95
N LEU A 297 -2.30 -4.61 7.51
CA LEU A 297 -0.99 -5.07 8.01
C LEU A 297 0.13 -4.05 7.77
N THR A 298 0.08 -3.32 6.65
CA THR A 298 1.08 -2.29 6.29
C THR A 298 0.78 -0.91 6.87
N ALA A 299 -0.49 -0.60 7.19
CA ALA A 299 -0.93 0.70 7.71
C ALA A 299 -0.52 0.98 9.18
N ASN A 300 0.20 0.06 9.82
CA ASN A 300 1.10 0.35 10.94
C ASN A 300 0.47 1.08 12.16
N LYS A 301 -0.75 0.69 12.57
CA LYS A 301 -1.33 1.16 13.85
C LYS A 301 -0.93 0.32 15.07
N ASP A 302 -0.40 -0.88 14.86
CA ASP A 302 -0.01 -1.80 15.96
C ASP A 302 1.49 -1.77 16.30
N GLY A 303 2.31 -0.98 15.61
CA GLY A 303 3.74 -0.85 15.91
C GLY A 303 4.02 -0.16 17.24
N ALA A 304 3.29 0.91 17.59
CA ALA A 304 3.54 1.64 18.85
C ALA A 304 2.86 1.01 20.08
N ALA A 305 1.68 0.41 19.91
CA ALA A 305 0.82 -0.10 21.00
C ALA A 305 0.59 -1.63 20.97
N GLY A 306 0.98 -2.33 19.90
CA GLY A 306 0.80 -3.76 19.73
C GLY A 306 2.05 -4.59 20.04
N ARG A 307 2.03 -5.87 19.66
CA ARG A 307 3.06 -6.88 19.99
C ARG A 307 4.46 -6.51 19.47
N TRP A 308 4.54 -5.93 18.28
CA TRP A 308 5.81 -5.52 17.65
C TRP A 308 6.50 -4.37 18.39
N GLY A 309 5.73 -3.46 19.00
CA GLY A 309 6.30 -2.33 19.75
C GLY A 309 7.13 -2.75 20.96
N HIS A 310 6.83 -3.89 21.57
CA HIS A 310 7.67 -4.42 22.65
C HIS A 310 9.03 -4.89 22.15
N VAL A 311 9.07 -5.53 20.97
CA VAL A 311 10.31 -6.02 20.35
C VAL A 311 11.13 -4.84 19.82
N GLU A 312 10.49 -3.87 19.16
CA GLU A 312 11.15 -2.65 18.68
C GLU A 312 11.77 -1.84 19.82
N ARG A 313 11.02 -1.62 20.91
CA ARG A 313 11.54 -0.93 22.09
C ARG A 313 12.73 -1.65 22.71
N LEU A 314 12.69 -2.98 22.75
CA LEU A 314 13.80 -3.79 23.26
C LEU A 314 15.04 -3.63 22.37
N HIS A 315 14.87 -3.76 21.05
CA HIS A 315 15.93 -3.62 20.06
C HIS A 315 16.61 -2.24 20.13
N GLY A 316 15.81 -1.17 20.26
CA GLY A 316 16.30 0.20 20.37
C GLY A 316 16.82 0.59 21.76
N MET A 317 16.67 -0.24 22.79
CA MET A 317 16.90 0.16 24.18
C MET A 317 18.35 0.55 24.47
N ALA A 318 19.31 -0.25 24.00
CA ALA A 318 20.73 0.04 24.21
C ALA A 318 21.15 1.32 23.49
N HIS A 319 20.64 1.55 22.28
CA HIS A 319 20.88 2.77 21.51
C HIS A 319 20.29 4.00 22.21
N ALA A 320 19.04 3.93 22.66
CA ALA A 320 18.38 5.01 23.39
C ALA A 320 19.12 5.37 24.68
N TYR A 321 19.64 4.36 25.40
CA TYR A 321 20.48 4.57 26.57
C TYR A 321 21.81 5.26 26.23
N GLY A 322 22.50 4.82 25.18
CA GLY A 322 23.72 5.46 24.69
C GLY A 322 23.51 6.93 24.28
N ALA A 323 22.41 7.21 23.58
CA ALA A 323 22.02 8.59 23.24
C ALA A 323 21.76 9.44 24.49
N THR A 324 21.18 8.85 25.54
CA THR A 324 20.94 9.54 26.82
C THR A 324 22.24 9.88 27.54
N LEU A 325 23.23 8.97 27.53
CA LEU A 325 24.58 9.23 28.07
C LEU A 325 25.26 10.38 27.33
N LEU A 326 25.25 10.35 26.00
CA LEU A 326 25.84 11.40 25.18
C LEU A 326 25.18 12.76 25.41
N GLU A 327 23.86 12.81 25.52
CA GLU A 327 23.15 14.05 25.81
C GLU A 327 23.44 14.57 27.23
N ALA A 328 23.58 13.70 28.23
CA ALA A 328 24.01 14.09 29.57
C ALA A 328 25.42 14.71 29.57
N LEU A 329 26.37 14.08 28.86
CA LEU A 329 27.71 14.64 28.66
C LEU A 329 27.67 16.00 27.97
N ARG A 330 26.85 16.14 26.92
CA ARG A 330 26.70 17.38 26.18
C ARG A 330 26.19 18.50 27.08
N ARG A 331 25.20 18.22 27.92
CA ARG A 331 24.64 19.19 28.88
C ARG A 331 25.67 19.61 29.93
N ARG A 332 26.44 18.67 30.49
CA ARG A 332 27.53 18.97 31.44
C ARG A 332 28.61 19.85 30.80
N ALA A 333 29.08 19.47 29.61
CA ALA A 333 30.11 20.21 28.88
C ALA A 333 29.64 21.63 28.53
N PHE A 334 28.38 21.77 28.09
CA PHE A 334 27.78 23.07 27.81
C PHE A 334 27.69 23.94 29.06
N ALA A 335 27.28 23.38 30.22
CA ALA A 335 27.23 24.12 31.47
C ALA A 335 28.60 24.65 31.88
N GLY A 336 29.65 23.80 31.81
CA GLY A 336 31.02 24.22 32.09
C GLY A 336 31.50 25.33 31.16
N PHE A 337 31.27 25.18 29.85
CA PHE A 337 31.59 26.20 28.85
C PHE A 337 30.85 27.52 29.12
N PHE A 338 29.54 27.46 29.33
CA PHE A 338 28.69 28.61 29.56
C PHE A 338 29.19 29.43 30.75
N TRP A 339 29.45 28.75 31.88
CA TRP A 339 29.92 29.42 33.09
C TRP A 339 31.35 29.93 32.99
N ALA A 340 32.24 29.26 32.27
CA ALA A 340 33.57 29.79 31.97
C ALA A 340 33.47 31.09 31.17
N ARG A 341 32.57 31.16 30.18
CA ARG A 341 32.32 32.39 29.40
C ARG A 341 31.73 33.51 30.26
N VAL A 342 30.77 33.21 31.13
CA VAL A 342 30.26 34.20 32.10
C VAL A 342 31.39 34.72 32.99
N GLY A 343 32.28 33.85 33.47
CA GLY A 343 33.48 34.24 34.21
C GLY A 343 34.35 35.27 33.47
N THR A 344 34.64 35.02 32.19
CA THR A 344 35.41 35.98 31.38
C THR A 344 34.71 37.34 31.24
N VAL A 345 33.37 37.36 31.13
CA VAL A 345 32.59 38.60 31.08
C VAL A 345 32.68 39.35 32.42
N ILE A 346 32.55 38.64 33.54
CA ILE A 346 32.70 39.20 34.89
C ILE A 346 34.08 39.86 35.05
N GLU A 347 35.14 39.18 34.63
CA GLU A 347 36.51 39.70 34.70
C GLU A 347 36.68 41.00 33.90
N VAL A 348 36.09 41.08 32.69
CA VAL A 348 36.11 42.29 31.88
C VAL A 348 35.42 43.45 32.59
N PHE A 349 34.20 43.24 33.12
CA PHE A 349 33.48 44.29 33.86
C PHE A 349 34.22 44.74 35.13
N ALA A 350 34.82 43.79 35.87
CA ALA A 350 35.65 44.10 37.02
C ALA A 350 36.90 44.92 36.62
N GLY A 351 37.54 44.57 35.51
CA GLY A 351 38.69 45.28 34.95
C GLY A 351 38.35 46.72 34.55
N VAL A 352 37.23 46.93 33.83
CA VAL A 352 36.74 48.26 33.45
C VAL A 352 36.42 49.11 34.68
N SER A 353 35.72 48.53 35.66
CA SER A 353 35.38 49.22 36.90
C SER A 353 36.62 49.63 37.71
N ALA A 354 37.64 48.75 37.76
CA ALA A 354 38.91 49.05 38.41
C ALA A 354 39.72 50.12 37.67
N ALA A 355 39.71 50.12 36.34
CA ALA A 355 40.37 51.15 35.54
C ALA A 355 39.73 52.52 35.75
N GLU A 356 38.40 52.58 35.81
CA GLU A 356 37.67 53.83 36.10
C GLU A 356 37.94 54.33 37.53
N ARG A 357 37.96 53.45 38.53
CA ARG A 357 38.37 53.81 39.90
C ARG A 357 39.78 54.43 39.91
N ARG A 358 40.74 53.81 39.20
CA ARG A 358 42.10 54.35 39.08
C ARG A 358 42.12 55.73 38.39
N ARG A 359 41.37 55.90 37.30
CA ARG A 359 41.25 57.19 36.60
C ARG A 359 40.67 58.28 37.50
N ARG A 360 39.57 58.00 38.22
CA ARG A 360 38.95 58.94 39.16
C ARG A 360 39.88 59.30 40.31
N HIS A 361 40.62 58.33 40.84
CA HIS A 361 41.65 58.58 41.85
C HIS A 361 42.76 59.49 41.32
N ALA A 362 43.31 59.22 40.13
CA ALA A 362 44.35 60.04 39.50
C ALA A 362 43.85 61.48 39.26
N PHE A 363 42.67 61.64 38.64
CA PHE A 363 42.06 62.95 38.41
C PHE A 363 41.86 63.74 39.71
N ARG A 364 41.37 63.08 40.77
CA ARG A 364 41.23 63.72 42.08
C ARG A 364 42.60 64.12 42.65
N SER A 365 43.63 63.30 42.54
CA SER A 365 44.96 63.65 43.05
C SER A 365 45.57 64.87 42.33
N GLU A 366 45.29 65.04 41.04
CA GLU A 366 45.80 66.16 40.24
C GLU A 366 44.99 67.45 40.41
N THR A 367 43.66 67.33 40.54
CA THR A 367 42.75 68.48 40.46
C THR A 367 42.33 69.00 41.84
N ARG A 368 42.55 68.23 42.90
CA ARG A 368 42.12 68.62 44.25
C ARG A 368 42.88 69.87 44.73
N GLY A 369 42.12 70.93 45.03
CA GLY A 369 42.65 72.19 45.53
C GLY A 369 43.02 73.22 44.44
N THR A 370 42.89 72.88 43.16
CA THR A 370 43.11 73.85 42.06
C THR A 370 41.85 74.68 41.75
N LEU A 371 40.67 74.15 42.05
CA LEU A 371 39.40 74.83 41.83
C LEU A 371 39.04 75.75 43.02
N PRO A 372 38.53 76.96 42.77
CA PRO A 372 38.16 77.91 43.82
C PRO A 372 36.80 77.60 44.49
N PHE A 373 36.20 76.45 44.19
CA PHE A 373 34.93 75.98 44.76
C PHE A 373 35.01 74.48 45.06
N ALA A 374 34.21 74.03 46.03
CA ALA A 374 34.13 72.61 46.37
C ALA A 374 33.40 71.81 45.28
N THR A 375 33.76 70.54 45.09
CA THR A 375 33.11 69.63 44.14
C THR A 375 32.50 68.40 44.86
N PRO A 376 31.46 68.57 45.71
CA PRO A 376 31.00 67.51 46.62
C PRO A 376 30.63 66.18 45.95
N ARG A 377 30.12 66.21 44.70
CA ARG A 377 29.76 65.01 43.94
C ARG A 377 30.93 64.26 43.33
N LEU A 378 32.07 64.93 43.13
CA LEU A 378 33.31 64.31 42.65
C LEU A 378 34.21 63.89 43.82
N ASP A 379 34.07 64.55 44.97
CA ASP A 379 34.88 64.32 46.18
C ASP A 379 34.33 63.20 47.08
N GLY A 380 33.05 62.83 46.94
CA GLY A 380 32.27 62.11 47.95
C GLY A 380 32.24 60.57 47.93
N ALA A 381 32.54 59.88 46.83
CA ALA A 381 32.66 58.42 46.83
C ALA A 381 33.33 57.92 45.54
N ASP A 382 34.24 56.94 45.65
CA ASP A 382 34.73 56.14 44.50
C ASP A 382 33.65 55.15 44.01
N ASP A 383 32.41 55.60 43.95
CA ASP A 383 31.26 54.79 43.56
C ASP A 383 31.25 54.67 42.04
N VAL A 384 31.97 53.66 41.56
CA VAL A 384 31.94 53.22 40.18
C VAL A 384 30.85 52.16 40.07
N PRO A 385 29.97 52.23 39.06
CA PRO A 385 28.94 51.20 38.87
C PRO A 385 29.55 49.80 38.91
N SER A 386 29.09 48.96 39.85
CA SER A 386 29.42 47.54 39.92
C SER A 386 28.25 46.71 39.41
N VAL A 387 28.57 45.63 38.70
CA VAL A 387 27.58 44.64 38.26
C VAL A 387 27.86 43.36 39.04
N ASP A 388 26.92 42.97 39.89
CA ASP A 388 26.99 41.73 40.66
C ASP A 388 26.24 40.62 39.93
N PHE A 389 26.96 39.57 39.56
CA PHE A 389 26.38 38.39 38.92
C PHE A 389 26.05 37.35 39.98
N VAL A 390 24.75 37.08 40.19
CA VAL A 390 24.30 36.01 41.06
C VAL A 390 24.11 34.74 40.24
N ARG A 391 24.95 33.74 40.52
CA ARG A 391 24.82 32.42 39.92
C ARG A 391 23.57 31.73 40.45
N THR A 392 22.57 31.53 39.60
CA THR A 392 21.38 30.73 39.90
C THR A 392 21.40 29.48 39.01
N GLY A 393 21.40 28.29 39.62
CA GLY A 393 21.73 27.04 38.92
C GLY A 393 23.24 26.84 38.85
N GLY A 394 23.72 25.74 39.43
CA GLY A 394 25.06 25.69 39.98
C GLY A 394 26.22 25.44 39.00
N SER A 395 27.37 25.10 39.59
CA SER A 395 28.64 24.79 38.93
C SER A 395 28.58 23.64 37.92
N ALA A 396 29.66 23.42 37.16
CA ALA A 396 29.79 22.18 36.39
C ALA A 396 29.67 20.93 37.30
N GLU A 397 30.02 21.09 38.59
CA GLU A 397 29.84 20.08 39.65
C GLU A 397 28.38 20.03 40.17
N ASP A 398 27.62 21.14 40.13
CA ASP A 398 26.18 21.17 40.41
C ASP A 398 25.30 20.97 39.17
N SER A 399 25.88 20.65 38.00
CA SER A 399 25.10 20.40 36.78
C SER A 399 24.12 19.24 36.95
N GLY A 400 24.24 18.49 38.04
CA GLY A 400 23.47 17.29 38.36
C GLY A 400 24.00 16.06 37.63
N TYR A 401 24.90 16.26 36.65
CA TYR A 401 25.48 15.21 35.84
C TYR A 401 26.95 14.96 36.18
N ALA A 402 27.26 13.75 36.67
CA ALA A 402 28.59 13.24 36.98
C ALA A 402 29.17 12.36 35.84
N VAL A 403 28.42 12.11 34.76
CA VAL A 403 28.91 11.37 33.58
C VAL A 403 30.15 12.05 32.98
N GLU A 404 31.20 11.27 32.71
CA GLU A 404 32.44 11.67 32.06
C GLU A 404 32.66 10.97 30.72
N ARG A 405 33.59 11.50 29.92
CA ARG A 405 33.92 10.92 28.61
C ARG A 405 34.41 9.47 28.74
N ALA A 406 35.13 9.18 29.82
CA ALA A 406 35.58 7.82 30.14
C ALA A 406 34.42 6.83 30.34
N ASP A 407 33.25 7.30 30.82
CA ASP A 407 32.07 6.45 31.01
C ASP A 407 31.39 6.06 29.69
N VAL A 408 31.59 6.87 28.64
CA VAL A 408 31.12 6.57 27.28
C VAL A 408 32.14 5.72 26.52
N ASP A 409 33.44 6.03 26.65
CA ASP A 409 34.51 5.28 25.98
C ASP A 409 34.68 3.87 26.57
N GLY A 410 34.37 3.67 27.86
CA GLY A 410 34.37 2.37 28.54
C GLY A 410 33.08 1.54 28.34
N ALA A 411 32.08 2.07 27.63
CA ALA A 411 30.80 1.40 27.44
C ALA A 411 30.92 0.32 26.33
N PRO A 412 30.65 -0.96 26.61
CA PRO A 412 30.87 -2.07 25.66
C PRO A 412 29.91 -2.11 24.45
N PHE A 413 29.24 -1.01 24.09
CA PHE A 413 28.16 -0.96 23.10
C PHE A 413 28.53 -0.28 21.77
N LEU A 414 29.77 0.18 21.61
CA LEU A 414 30.21 0.80 20.36
C LEU A 414 30.96 -0.20 19.47
N PRO A 415 30.25 -0.91 18.59
CA PRO A 415 30.76 -1.21 17.28
C PRO A 415 29.81 -0.62 16.25
N PHE A 416 29.72 0.71 16.10
CA PHE A 416 29.03 1.29 14.95
C PHE A 416 29.74 2.55 14.41
N PRO A 417 29.72 2.72 13.09
CA PRO A 417 30.67 3.50 12.31
C PRO A 417 30.45 4.99 12.52
N SER A 418 31.49 5.74 12.21
CA SER A 418 31.70 7.18 12.26
C SER A 418 30.69 8.05 11.49
N PHE A 419 29.45 7.61 11.23
CA PHE A 419 28.52 8.22 10.28
C PHE A 419 27.33 9.02 10.88
N LEU A 420 27.23 9.17 12.21
CA LEU A 420 26.21 10.04 12.83
C LEU A 420 26.77 11.16 13.71
N LEU A 421 28.02 11.55 13.48
CA LEU A 421 28.59 12.76 14.07
C LEU A 421 28.28 14.08 13.34
N PRO A 422 27.85 14.17 12.06
CA PRO A 422 27.65 15.49 11.45
C PRO A 422 26.21 16.06 11.56
N SER A 423 25.19 15.27 11.89
CA SER A 423 23.78 15.71 11.73
C SER A 423 23.10 16.27 12.99
N PHE A 424 23.76 16.19 14.16
CA PHE A 424 23.21 16.69 15.43
C PHE A 424 23.99 17.89 16.00
N LEU A 425 24.85 18.50 15.19
CA LEU A 425 25.37 19.83 15.48
C LEU A 425 24.37 20.87 14.94
N PRO A 426 23.88 21.81 15.77
CA PRO A 426 23.26 23.00 15.21
C PRO A 426 24.27 23.67 14.26
N PRO A 427 23.84 24.30 13.16
CA PRO A 427 24.71 24.81 12.09
C PRO A 427 25.68 25.95 12.49
N TYR A 428 25.89 26.19 13.79
CA TYR A 428 26.75 27.24 14.34
C TYR A 428 27.97 26.73 15.12
N PHE A 429 28.43 25.49 14.88
CA PHE A 429 29.64 24.97 15.54
C PHE A 429 30.68 24.34 14.58
N PRO A 430 31.35 25.12 13.69
CA PRO A 430 32.42 24.57 12.86
C PRO A 430 33.85 24.74 13.43
N PHE A 431 34.06 25.27 14.65
CA PHE A 431 35.41 25.70 15.07
C PHE A 431 36.06 25.03 16.30
N MET A 432 35.51 23.95 16.87
CA MET A 432 36.00 23.46 18.18
C MET A 432 36.43 21.98 18.21
N LEU A 433 36.86 21.42 17.07
CA LEU A 433 37.51 20.10 17.01
C LEU A 433 38.79 20.11 16.17
N THR A 434 39.60 21.17 16.29
CA THR A 434 41.03 21.11 15.96
C THR A 434 41.83 21.09 17.26
N PRO A 435 42.80 20.17 17.43
CA PRO A 435 43.69 20.20 18.58
C PRO A 435 44.64 21.38 18.42
N LEU A 436 44.58 22.34 19.36
CA LEU A 436 45.66 23.30 19.53
C LEU A 436 46.81 22.58 20.23
N LEU A 437 47.87 22.35 19.46
CA LEU A 437 49.25 22.35 19.95
C LEU A 437 49.60 23.72 20.53
#